data_AF-A0A7S4CHY2-F1
#
_entry.id   AF-A0A7S4CHY2-F1
#
_cell.length_a   1.000
_cell.length_b   1.000
_cell.length_c   1.000
_cell.angle_alpha   90.00
_cell.angle_beta   90.00
_cell.angle_gamma   90.00
#
_symmetry.space_group_name_H-M   'P 1'
#
loop_
_entity.id
_entity.type
_entity.pdbx_description
1 polymer ?
#
loop_
_entity_poly.entity_id
_entity_poly.type
_entity_poly.pdbx_seq_one_letter_code
_entity_poly.pdbx_strand_id
1 'polypeptide(L)'
;RVWPYLERWFGWFNRSQSGSQEGTFRWRGRKGYHLLPCGLDDYPRSVCATAAEKHVDLYSWASLMGSTIHSIGEAIGEESKYEQYAASLRDKLDGQHWDPKRNQYSDRSGCEPNSRQITKEGKFLSHFGYMNLFPVLTGIAGEDKAVRVINRTWELMSGFGLRSLRGKDRKRIGQSDNYWTGPIWINLNYLMLRALRTKYSAVEGSAELYTQLRNDLIKNIASEYRRTQKLWENYHPTTGHGQGTAPFTGWTTLIILIMAEEYI
;
A
#
# COMPACT_ATOMS: atom_id res chain seq x y z
N ARG A 1 -28.83 -12.88 2.87
CA ARG A 1 -28.15 -12.39 1.64
C ARG A 1 -27.35 -11.15 2.01
N VAL A 2 -26.04 -11.12 1.71
CA VAL A 2 -25.11 -10.05 2.13
C VAL A 2 -24.96 -8.95 1.06
N TRP A 3 -25.32 -9.26 -0.19
CA TRP A 3 -25.13 -8.40 -1.36
C TRP A 3 -25.61 -6.93 -1.20
N PRO A 4 -26.85 -6.63 -0.75
CA PRO A 4 -27.31 -5.24 -0.63
C PRO A 4 -26.50 -4.41 0.37
N TYR A 5 -25.90 -5.07 1.37
CA TYR A 5 -25.04 -4.40 2.35
C TYR A 5 -23.65 -4.10 1.78
N LEU A 6 -23.10 -5.01 0.95
CA LEU A 6 -21.84 -4.79 0.24
C LEU A 6 -21.97 -3.63 -0.75
N GLU A 7 -23.01 -3.60 -1.56
CA GLU A 7 -23.25 -2.49 -2.49
C GLU A 7 -23.43 -1.17 -1.77
N ARG A 8 -24.19 -1.15 -0.67
CA ARG A 8 -24.39 0.05 0.15
C ARG A 8 -23.06 0.54 0.73
N TRP A 9 -22.26 -0.36 1.28
CA TRP A 9 -20.96 -0.02 1.86
C TRP A 9 -19.98 0.47 0.80
N PHE A 10 -19.86 -0.23 -0.33
CA PHE A 10 -19.02 0.17 -1.45
C PHE A 10 -19.43 1.54 -2.01
N GLY A 11 -20.73 1.76 -2.19
CA GLY A 11 -21.27 3.05 -2.63
C GLY A 11 -20.98 4.19 -1.64
N TRP A 12 -21.09 3.92 -0.34
CA TRP A 12 -20.71 4.89 0.70
C TRP A 12 -19.21 5.20 0.67
N PHE A 13 -18.37 4.17 0.57
CA PHE A 13 -16.91 4.33 0.54
C PHE A 13 -16.49 5.20 -0.65
N ASN A 14 -16.94 4.82 -1.84
CA ASN A 14 -16.60 5.51 -3.09
C ASN A 14 -17.05 6.98 -3.09
N ARG A 15 -18.27 7.27 -2.56
CA ARG A 15 -18.77 8.65 -2.48
C ARG A 15 -18.04 9.49 -1.42
N SER A 16 -17.87 8.94 -0.21
CA SER A 16 -17.32 9.67 0.93
C SER A 16 -15.84 10.02 0.79
N GLN A 17 -15.08 9.20 0.05
CA GLN A 17 -13.65 9.38 -0.15
C GLN A 17 -13.28 10.01 -1.51
N SER A 18 -14.26 10.44 -2.30
CA SER A 18 -14.05 11.08 -3.60
C SER A 18 -13.12 12.31 -3.50
N GLY A 19 -12.25 12.50 -4.48
CA GLY A 19 -11.41 13.68 -4.60
C GLY A 19 -12.16 14.86 -5.21
N SER A 20 -11.47 15.99 -5.39
CA SER A 20 -12.05 17.20 -6.00
C SER A 20 -12.29 17.08 -7.51
N GLN A 21 -11.69 16.08 -8.15
CA GLN A 21 -11.87 15.77 -9.56
C GLN A 21 -12.49 14.38 -9.70
N GLU A 22 -13.29 14.19 -10.74
CA GLU A 22 -13.90 12.90 -11.05
C GLU A 22 -12.83 11.79 -11.19
N GLY A 23 -13.09 10.63 -10.58
CA GLY A 23 -12.17 9.50 -10.62
C GLY A 23 -10.87 9.69 -9.83
N THR A 24 -10.81 10.68 -8.93
CA THR A 24 -9.70 10.86 -7.97
C THR A 24 -10.17 10.55 -6.56
N PHE A 25 -9.24 10.25 -5.64
CA PHE A 25 -9.58 9.90 -4.25
C PHE A 25 -8.67 10.58 -3.24
N ARG A 26 -9.24 10.90 -2.07
CA ARG A 26 -8.52 11.52 -0.97
C ARG A 26 -9.12 11.12 0.38
N TRP A 27 -8.28 10.55 1.24
CA TRP A 27 -8.62 10.26 2.63
C TRP A 27 -9.09 11.51 3.37
N ARG A 28 -10.16 11.36 4.14
CA ARG A 28 -10.67 12.38 5.08
C ARG A 28 -10.05 12.21 6.46
N GLY A 29 -10.27 13.18 7.35
CA GLY A 29 -9.94 13.04 8.78
C GLY A 29 -8.46 13.23 9.16
N ARG A 30 -7.66 13.88 8.31
CA ARG A 30 -6.27 14.22 8.62
C ARG A 30 -6.17 15.16 9.84
N LYS A 31 -5.23 14.88 10.75
CA LYS A 31 -4.92 15.73 11.91
C LYS A 31 -3.41 15.95 11.99
N GLY A 32 -2.93 17.15 11.67
CA GLY A 32 -1.50 17.42 11.58
C GLY A 32 -0.82 16.54 10.52
N TYR A 33 0.26 15.85 10.91
CA TYR A 33 0.94 14.90 10.03
C TYR A 33 0.30 13.50 10.03
N HIS A 34 -0.66 13.23 10.93
CA HIS A 34 -1.35 11.94 11.01
C HIS A 34 -2.53 11.83 10.06
N LEU A 35 -2.67 10.66 9.44
CA LEU A 35 -3.80 10.28 8.58
C LEU A 35 -4.37 8.93 9.00
N LEU A 36 -4.90 8.86 10.22
CA LEU A 36 -5.41 7.62 10.83
C LEU A 36 -6.34 6.79 9.93
N PRO A 37 -7.27 7.39 9.15
CA PRO A 37 -8.19 6.59 8.33
C PRO A 37 -7.52 5.75 7.23
N CYS A 38 -6.27 6.04 6.86
CA CYS A 38 -5.54 5.21 5.89
C CYS A 38 -4.93 3.94 6.49
N GLY A 39 -4.90 3.83 7.83
CA GLY A 39 -4.26 2.73 8.56
C GLY A 39 -2.73 2.80 8.61
N LEU A 40 -2.12 3.83 8.02
CA LEU A 40 -0.68 4.12 8.05
C LEU A 40 -0.44 5.48 8.72
N ASP A 41 -0.75 5.53 10.02
CA ASP A 41 -1.00 6.74 10.81
C ASP A 41 -0.02 7.90 10.59
N ASP A 42 1.27 7.69 10.81
CA ASP A 42 2.33 8.72 10.71
C ASP A 42 3.09 8.66 9.37
N TYR A 43 2.59 7.90 8.38
CA TYR A 43 3.27 7.80 7.09
C TYR A 43 3.29 9.17 6.41
N PRO A 44 4.45 9.63 5.88
CA PRO A 44 4.60 10.99 5.38
C PRO A 44 3.62 11.27 4.23
N ARG A 45 2.75 12.27 4.40
CA ARG A 45 1.86 12.81 3.36
C ARG A 45 2.24 14.25 3.03
N SER A 46 1.52 14.90 2.12
CA SER A 46 1.83 16.29 1.73
C SER A 46 1.81 17.22 2.94
N VAL A 47 2.71 18.19 3.03
CA VAL A 47 2.64 19.21 4.10
C VAL A 47 1.40 20.10 4.00
N CYS A 48 0.80 20.21 2.80
CA CYS A 48 -0.44 20.93 2.62
C CYS A 48 -1.61 19.96 2.68
N ALA A 49 -2.38 20.02 3.77
CA ALA A 49 -3.64 19.32 3.88
C ALA A 49 -4.72 20.07 3.07
N THR A 50 -4.86 19.76 1.78
CA THR A 50 -5.81 20.47 0.89
C THR A 50 -6.78 19.50 0.23
N ALA A 51 -7.93 20.03 -0.21
CA ALA A 51 -8.91 19.23 -0.94
C ALA A 51 -8.40 18.70 -2.30
N ALA A 52 -7.26 19.19 -2.79
CA ALA A 52 -6.66 18.81 -4.06
C ALA A 52 -5.62 17.67 -3.94
N GLU A 53 -5.33 17.16 -2.73
CA GLU A 53 -4.50 15.96 -2.58
C GLU A 53 -5.13 14.76 -3.28
N LYS A 54 -4.30 13.90 -3.87
CA LYS A 54 -4.72 12.61 -4.44
C LYS A 54 -3.89 11.50 -3.79
N HIS A 55 -4.54 10.52 -3.19
CA HIS A 55 -3.90 9.47 -2.41
C HIS A 55 -3.87 8.14 -3.17
N VAL A 56 -2.67 7.65 -3.47
CA VAL A 56 -2.50 6.49 -4.36
C VAL A 56 -2.94 5.18 -3.73
N ASP A 57 -2.76 5.02 -2.42
CA ASP A 57 -3.22 3.84 -1.67
C ASP A 57 -4.74 3.72 -1.71
N LEU A 58 -5.45 4.82 -1.46
CA LEU A 58 -6.90 4.88 -1.51
C LEU A 58 -7.42 4.60 -2.92
N TYR A 59 -6.75 5.14 -3.94
CA TYR A 59 -7.05 4.86 -5.34
C TYR A 59 -6.93 3.36 -5.64
N SER A 60 -5.84 2.74 -5.20
CA SER A 60 -5.60 1.30 -5.33
C SER A 60 -6.67 0.47 -4.63
N TRP A 61 -7.04 0.85 -3.40
CA TRP A 61 -8.12 0.19 -2.67
C TRP A 61 -9.48 0.31 -3.37
N ALA A 62 -9.83 1.48 -3.88
CA ALA A 62 -11.09 1.70 -4.59
C ALA A 62 -11.20 0.82 -5.85
N SER A 63 -10.11 0.71 -6.62
CA SER A 63 -10.05 -0.16 -7.80
C SER A 63 -10.14 -1.65 -7.45
N LEU A 64 -9.44 -2.10 -6.40
CA LEU A 64 -9.55 -3.48 -5.92
C LEU A 64 -10.97 -3.79 -5.45
N MET A 65 -11.57 -2.93 -4.63
CA MET A 65 -12.94 -3.09 -4.16
C MET A 65 -13.94 -3.17 -5.31
N GLY A 66 -13.79 -2.32 -6.33
CA GLY A 66 -14.62 -2.35 -7.54
C GLY A 66 -14.51 -3.69 -8.29
N SER A 67 -13.29 -4.22 -8.42
CA SER A 67 -13.07 -5.54 -9.04
C SER A 67 -13.66 -6.66 -8.18
N THR A 68 -13.48 -6.61 -6.86
CA THR A 68 -13.99 -7.63 -5.92
C THR A 68 -15.51 -7.66 -5.88
N ILE A 69 -16.18 -6.51 -5.76
CA ILE A 69 -17.65 -6.49 -5.75
C ILE A 69 -18.22 -6.94 -7.10
N HIS A 70 -17.52 -6.67 -8.21
CA HIS A 70 -17.88 -7.23 -9.51
C HIS A 70 -17.81 -8.76 -9.52
N SER A 71 -16.68 -9.34 -9.12
CA SER A 71 -16.52 -10.80 -9.07
C SER A 71 -17.53 -11.48 -8.13
N ILE A 72 -17.87 -10.84 -7.01
CA ILE A 72 -18.91 -11.37 -6.11
C ILE A 72 -20.28 -11.35 -6.81
N GLY A 73 -20.65 -10.25 -7.47
CA GLY A 73 -21.93 -10.11 -8.17
C GLY A 73 -22.12 -11.18 -9.25
N GLU A 74 -21.09 -11.36 -10.10
CA GLU A 74 -21.06 -12.41 -11.11
C GLU A 74 -21.26 -13.81 -10.50
N ALA A 75 -20.55 -14.12 -9.42
CA ALA A 75 -20.61 -15.44 -8.78
C ALA A 75 -21.99 -15.76 -8.16
N ILE A 76 -22.81 -14.74 -7.87
CA ILE A 76 -24.14 -14.91 -7.29
C ILE A 76 -25.28 -14.56 -8.27
N GLY A 77 -24.96 -14.24 -9.53
CA GLY A 77 -25.93 -13.93 -10.58
C GLY A 77 -26.60 -12.55 -10.45
N GLU A 78 -25.93 -11.58 -9.81
CA GLU A 78 -26.40 -10.19 -9.71
C GLU A 78 -25.75 -9.32 -10.79
N GLU A 79 -26.54 -8.45 -11.44
CA GLU A 79 -26.03 -7.55 -12.48
C GLU A 79 -25.01 -6.56 -11.88
N SER A 80 -23.77 -6.57 -12.39
CA SER A 80 -22.69 -5.77 -11.84
C SER A 80 -22.19 -4.71 -12.82
N LYS A 81 -22.44 -3.44 -12.50
CA LYS A 81 -21.87 -2.27 -13.20
C LYS A 81 -20.41 -1.95 -12.81
N TYR A 82 -19.80 -2.76 -11.95
CA TYR A 82 -18.55 -2.41 -11.28
C TYR A 82 -17.29 -2.79 -12.07
N GLU A 83 -17.41 -3.60 -13.12
CA GLU A 83 -16.30 -3.93 -14.03
C GLU A 83 -15.79 -2.68 -14.74
N GLN A 84 -16.68 -1.93 -15.40
CA GLN A 84 -16.35 -0.70 -16.12
C GLN A 84 -15.75 0.35 -15.18
N TYR A 85 -16.23 0.41 -13.94
CA TYR A 85 -15.66 1.27 -12.90
C TYR A 85 -14.21 0.89 -12.59
N ALA A 86 -13.94 -0.40 -12.33
CA ALA A 86 -12.59 -0.88 -12.01
C ALA A 86 -11.62 -0.70 -13.19
N ALA A 87 -12.09 -0.97 -14.42
CA ALA A 87 -11.34 -0.74 -15.65
C ALA A 87 -10.99 0.75 -15.83
N SER A 88 -11.95 1.65 -15.64
CA SER A 88 -11.71 3.10 -15.75
C SER A 88 -10.65 3.60 -14.77
N LEU A 89 -10.63 3.07 -13.54
CA LEU A 89 -9.59 3.41 -12.59
C LEU A 89 -8.23 2.85 -13.00
N ARG A 90 -8.17 1.64 -13.57
CA ARG A 90 -6.92 1.09 -14.08
C ARG A 90 -6.32 1.96 -15.18
N ASP A 91 -7.14 2.37 -16.15
CA ASP A 91 -6.69 3.18 -17.30
C ASP A 91 -6.19 4.57 -16.90
N LYS A 92 -6.76 5.14 -15.84
CA LYS A 92 -6.41 6.49 -15.37
C LYS A 92 -5.27 6.50 -14.33
N LEU A 93 -4.86 5.34 -13.81
CA LEU A 93 -3.90 5.23 -12.72
C LEU A 93 -2.60 6.00 -13.01
N ASP A 94 -1.98 5.73 -14.16
CA ASP A 94 -0.68 6.28 -14.50
C ASP A 94 -0.73 7.81 -14.65
N GLY A 95 -1.74 8.34 -15.34
CA GLY A 95 -1.92 9.79 -15.48
C GLY A 95 -2.08 10.52 -14.14
N GLN A 96 -2.67 9.85 -13.15
CA GLN A 96 -2.88 10.43 -11.82
C GLN A 96 -1.66 10.29 -10.91
N HIS A 97 -1.03 9.12 -10.90
CA HIS A 97 -0.11 8.72 -9.83
C HIS A 97 1.29 8.33 -10.27
N TRP A 98 1.57 8.14 -11.56
CA TRP A 98 2.92 7.78 -12.02
C TRP A 98 3.84 9.01 -12.08
N ASP A 99 4.92 9.02 -11.29
CA ASP A 99 6.01 9.99 -11.37
C ASP A 99 7.09 9.48 -12.34
N PRO A 100 7.12 9.96 -13.61
CA PRO A 100 8.10 9.49 -14.59
C PRO A 100 9.54 9.90 -14.25
N LYS A 101 9.74 10.97 -13.45
CA LYS A 101 11.09 11.40 -13.07
C LYS A 101 11.73 10.45 -12.07
N ARG A 102 10.92 9.79 -11.24
CA ARG A 102 11.37 8.88 -10.20
C ARG A 102 11.11 7.42 -10.54
N ASN A 103 10.30 7.12 -11.56
CA ASN A 103 9.84 5.77 -11.86
C ASN A 103 9.16 5.12 -10.64
N GLN A 104 8.17 5.82 -10.05
CA GLN A 104 7.33 5.29 -8.96
C GLN A 104 5.91 5.82 -9.08
N TYR A 105 4.99 5.13 -8.43
CA TYR A 105 3.71 5.73 -8.06
C TYR A 105 3.84 6.62 -6.83
N SER A 106 3.09 7.72 -6.79
CA SER A 106 3.13 8.69 -5.70
C SER A 106 1.78 9.34 -5.45
N ASP A 107 1.55 9.75 -4.21
CA ASP A 107 0.56 10.78 -3.90
C ASP A 107 0.86 12.08 -4.65
N ARG A 108 -0.19 12.84 -4.95
CA ARG A 108 -0.10 14.21 -5.46
C ARG A 108 -0.36 15.19 -4.32
N SER A 109 0.60 16.08 -4.06
CA SER A 109 0.40 17.23 -3.17
C SER A 109 -0.59 18.18 -3.81
N GLY A 110 -1.71 18.49 -3.16
CA GLY A 110 -2.68 19.47 -3.66
C GLY A 110 -2.20 20.92 -3.59
N CYS A 111 -0.88 21.15 -3.56
CA CYS A 111 -0.23 22.44 -3.45
C CYS A 111 1.22 22.40 -3.96
N GLU A 112 1.80 23.58 -4.14
CA GLU A 112 3.23 23.81 -4.23
C GLU A 112 3.92 23.65 -2.87
N PRO A 113 4.99 22.83 -2.75
CA PRO A 113 5.65 22.56 -1.47
C PRO A 113 6.16 23.80 -0.71
N ASN A 114 6.66 24.80 -1.45
CA ASN A 114 7.30 25.97 -0.85
C ASN A 114 6.31 27.12 -0.58
N SER A 115 5.47 27.45 -1.57
CA SER A 115 4.51 28.55 -1.45
C SER A 115 3.18 28.15 -0.82
N ARG A 116 2.91 26.83 -0.70
CA ARG A 116 1.62 26.24 -0.30
C ARG A 116 0.44 26.67 -1.16
N GLN A 117 0.70 27.25 -2.33
CA GLN A 117 -0.32 27.63 -3.30
C GLN A 117 -0.99 26.37 -3.83
N ILE A 118 -2.33 26.33 -3.78
CA ILE A 118 -3.11 25.18 -4.26
C ILE A 118 -2.93 25.05 -5.78
N THR A 119 -2.63 23.84 -6.25
CA THR A 119 -2.52 23.53 -7.68
C THR A 119 -3.48 22.42 -8.05
N LYS A 120 -4.09 22.50 -9.24
CA LYS A 120 -5.05 21.49 -9.71
C LYS A 120 -4.40 20.13 -10.00
N GLU A 121 -3.16 20.15 -10.47
CA GLU A 121 -2.43 18.93 -10.86
C GLU A 121 -1.66 18.32 -9.68
N GLY A 122 -1.18 19.18 -8.79
CA GLY A 122 -0.34 18.79 -7.67
C GLY A 122 1.04 18.27 -8.07
N LYS A 123 1.97 18.25 -7.11
CA LYS A 123 3.31 17.67 -7.30
C LYS A 123 3.40 16.28 -6.71
N PHE A 124 4.13 15.39 -7.35
CA PHE A 124 4.39 14.07 -6.79
C PHE A 124 5.21 14.17 -5.51
N LEU A 125 4.79 13.48 -4.46
CA LEU A 125 5.61 13.29 -3.27
C LEU A 125 6.83 12.42 -3.62
N SER A 126 7.98 12.76 -3.04
CA SER A 126 9.29 12.26 -3.46
C SER A 126 9.83 11.09 -2.64
N HIS A 127 9.19 10.77 -1.50
CA HIS A 127 9.58 9.65 -0.67
C HIS A 127 9.18 8.31 -1.31
N PHE A 128 9.83 7.23 -0.88
CA PHE A 128 9.57 5.87 -1.32
C PHE A 128 9.39 4.92 -0.14
N GLY A 129 8.34 4.11 -0.18
CA GLY A 129 7.95 3.16 0.85
C GLY A 129 6.67 2.43 0.46
N TYR A 130 5.98 1.85 1.44
CA TYR A 130 4.78 1.04 1.22
C TYR A 130 3.71 1.72 0.37
N MET A 131 3.49 3.02 0.58
CA MET A 131 2.53 3.81 -0.18
C MET A 131 2.72 3.70 -1.71
N ASN A 132 3.98 3.69 -2.13
CA ASN A 132 4.34 3.67 -3.55
C ASN A 132 4.17 2.27 -4.17
N LEU A 133 4.02 1.23 -3.33
CA LEU A 133 3.83 -0.14 -3.76
C LEU A 133 2.35 -0.48 -3.99
N PHE A 134 1.41 0.29 -3.44
CA PHE A 134 -0.02 -0.06 -3.44
C PHE A 134 -0.58 -0.48 -4.80
N PRO A 135 -0.26 0.20 -5.92
CA PRO A 135 -0.72 -0.25 -7.22
C PRO A 135 -0.26 -1.66 -7.61
N VAL A 136 0.93 -2.08 -7.18
CA VAL A 136 1.43 -3.45 -7.30
C VAL A 136 0.77 -4.36 -6.25
N LEU A 137 0.69 -3.95 -4.98
CA LEU A 137 0.07 -4.74 -3.92
C LEU A 137 -1.38 -5.15 -4.23
N THR A 138 -2.13 -4.27 -4.91
CA THR A 138 -3.53 -4.52 -5.31
C THR A 138 -3.66 -5.07 -6.73
N GLY A 139 -2.56 -5.26 -7.46
CA GLY A 139 -2.55 -5.85 -8.81
C GLY A 139 -3.09 -4.96 -9.93
N ILE A 140 -3.18 -3.64 -9.71
CA ILE A 140 -3.76 -2.70 -10.68
C ILE A 140 -2.71 -2.06 -11.59
N ALA A 141 -1.43 -2.09 -11.23
CA ALA A 141 -0.36 -1.54 -12.07
C ALA A 141 -0.18 -2.39 -13.33
N GLY A 142 0.02 -1.72 -14.48
CA GLY A 142 0.47 -2.37 -15.72
C GLY A 142 1.86 -2.96 -15.56
N GLU A 143 2.17 -4.02 -16.32
CA GLU A 143 3.45 -4.75 -16.18
C GLU A 143 4.68 -3.87 -16.45
N ASP A 144 4.56 -2.93 -17.39
CA ASP A 144 5.60 -1.97 -17.77
C ASP A 144 6.00 -1.01 -16.63
N LYS A 145 5.04 -0.68 -15.76
CA LYS A 145 5.28 0.10 -14.54
C LYS A 145 5.61 -0.79 -13.34
N ALA A 146 4.98 -1.95 -13.24
CA ALA A 146 5.21 -2.91 -12.18
C ALA A 146 6.69 -3.33 -12.12
N VAL A 147 7.33 -3.62 -13.26
CA VAL A 147 8.77 -3.97 -13.29
C VAL A 147 9.65 -2.89 -12.65
N ARG A 148 9.33 -1.61 -12.85
CA ARG A 148 10.08 -0.49 -12.26
C ARG A 148 9.87 -0.38 -10.76
N VAL A 149 8.63 -0.59 -10.29
CA VAL A 149 8.29 -0.58 -8.87
C VAL A 149 8.89 -1.79 -8.15
N ILE A 150 8.81 -2.98 -8.75
CA ILE A 150 9.41 -4.23 -8.25
C ILE A 150 10.92 -4.04 -8.11
N ASN A 151 11.61 -3.52 -9.15
CA ASN A 151 13.05 -3.25 -9.06
C ASN A 151 13.39 -2.23 -7.96
N ARG A 152 12.60 -1.16 -7.79
CA ARG A 152 12.82 -0.21 -6.68
C ARG A 152 12.49 -0.76 -5.31
N THR A 153 11.67 -1.81 -5.20
CA THR A 153 11.30 -2.41 -3.91
C THR A 153 12.51 -2.91 -3.14
N TRP A 154 13.61 -3.25 -3.82
CA TRP A 154 14.90 -3.55 -3.21
C TRP A 154 15.45 -2.42 -2.33
N GLU A 155 15.11 -1.15 -2.60
CA GLU A 155 15.48 -0.02 -1.73
C GLU A 155 14.82 -0.08 -0.34
N LEU A 156 13.80 -0.91 -0.16
CA LEU A 156 13.12 -1.16 1.11
C LEU A 156 13.60 -2.44 1.80
N MET A 157 14.34 -3.30 1.11
CA MET A 157 14.82 -4.55 1.68
C MET A 157 15.72 -4.28 2.90
N SER A 158 15.59 -5.12 3.93
CA SER A 158 16.31 -4.97 5.19
C SER A 158 17.08 -6.21 5.63
N GLY A 159 16.90 -7.34 4.95
CA GLY A 159 17.32 -8.67 5.46
C GLY A 159 16.34 -9.29 6.45
N PHE A 160 15.31 -8.54 6.88
CA PHE A 160 14.26 -9.00 7.80
C PHE A 160 12.85 -8.83 7.22
N GLY A 161 12.75 -8.36 5.97
CA GLY A 161 11.51 -7.94 5.30
C GLY A 161 11.64 -6.56 4.64
N LEU A 162 10.55 -6.09 4.02
CA LEU A 162 10.46 -4.73 3.48
C LEU A 162 10.17 -3.74 4.60
N ARG A 163 11.03 -2.73 4.76
CA ARG A 163 10.81 -1.60 5.67
C ARG A 163 9.71 -0.67 5.15
N SER A 164 8.92 -0.07 6.02
CA SER A 164 7.77 0.74 5.59
C SER A 164 8.15 2.01 4.81
N LEU A 165 9.28 2.63 5.14
CA LEU A 165 9.81 3.81 4.48
C LEU A 165 11.31 3.66 4.24
N ARG A 166 11.75 4.03 3.04
CA ARG A 166 13.16 3.98 2.65
C ARG A 166 14.03 4.79 3.61
N GLY A 167 15.15 4.20 4.06
CA GLY A 167 15.98 4.78 5.14
C GLY A 167 16.47 6.21 4.86
N LYS A 168 16.83 6.54 3.61
CA LYS A 168 17.23 7.91 3.23
C LYS A 168 16.09 8.91 3.25
N ASP A 169 14.85 8.47 3.01
CA ASP A 169 13.67 9.34 3.10
C ASP A 169 13.23 9.52 4.55
N ARG A 170 13.37 8.48 5.39
CA ARG A 170 13.17 8.59 6.85
C ARG A 170 14.04 9.69 7.47
N LYS A 171 15.27 9.89 7.00
CA LYS A 171 16.14 10.99 7.48
C LYS A 171 15.66 12.39 7.08
N ARG A 172 14.72 12.50 6.14
CA ARG A 172 14.23 13.77 5.58
C ARG A 172 12.84 14.18 6.07
N ILE A 173 12.12 13.28 6.75
CA ILE A 173 10.81 13.63 7.31
C ILE A 173 10.99 14.37 8.63
N GLY A 174 10.20 15.43 8.83
CA GLY A 174 10.32 16.28 10.01
C GLY A 174 9.71 15.67 11.27
N GLN A 175 8.46 15.19 11.19
CA GLN A 175 7.71 14.64 12.32
C GLN A 175 7.32 13.19 12.03
N SER A 176 7.38 12.34 13.07
CA SER A 176 7.02 10.92 13.00
C SER A 176 7.07 10.30 14.39
N ASP A 177 6.18 9.33 14.63
CA ASP A 177 6.13 8.50 15.83
C ASP A 177 7.02 7.25 15.71
N ASN A 178 7.75 7.15 14.61
CA ASN A 178 8.55 5.99 14.22
C ASN A 178 7.72 4.70 14.04
N TYR A 179 6.49 4.82 13.54
CA TYR A 179 5.53 3.71 13.46
C TYR A 179 5.45 3.13 12.04
N TRP A 180 4.96 3.91 11.08
CA TRP A 180 4.91 3.57 9.65
C TRP A 180 6.06 4.20 8.86
N THR A 181 7.14 4.60 9.51
CA THR A 181 8.27 5.31 8.89
C THR A 181 9.60 4.55 8.94
N GLY A 182 9.58 3.23 8.97
CA GLY A 182 10.78 2.40 9.05
C GLY A 182 10.49 0.95 9.41
N PRO A 183 9.70 0.67 10.46
CA PRO A 183 9.39 -0.70 10.87
C PRO A 183 8.81 -1.58 9.75
N ILE A 184 8.96 -2.89 9.92
CA ILE A 184 8.52 -3.92 8.97
C ILE A 184 7.16 -4.46 9.44
N TRP A 185 6.17 -4.41 8.55
CA TRP A 185 4.79 -4.80 8.84
C TRP A 185 4.35 -5.98 7.97
N ILE A 186 3.90 -7.06 8.61
CA ILE A 186 3.71 -8.35 7.94
C ILE A 186 2.53 -8.33 6.95
N ASN A 187 1.49 -7.56 7.23
CA ASN A 187 0.35 -7.38 6.33
C ASN A 187 0.75 -6.90 4.92
N LEU A 188 1.55 -5.84 4.80
CA LEU A 188 1.94 -5.30 3.50
C LEU A 188 3.04 -6.13 2.82
N ASN A 189 3.89 -6.80 3.61
CA ASN A 189 4.83 -7.77 3.09
C ASN A 189 4.13 -9.01 2.51
N TYR A 190 3.07 -9.51 3.18
CA TYR A 190 2.22 -10.57 2.65
C TYR A 190 1.56 -10.16 1.33
N LEU A 191 1.00 -8.95 1.24
CA LEU A 191 0.41 -8.46 -0.01
C LEU A 191 1.43 -8.36 -1.15
N MET A 192 2.68 -7.98 -0.84
CA MET A 192 3.73 -7.95 -1.85
C MET A 192 4.04 -9.35 -2.37
N LEU A 193 4.24 -10.33 -1.46
CA LEU A 193 4.48 -11.72 -1.84
C LEU A 193 3.32 -12.29 -2.66
N ARG A 194 2.07 -12.01 -2.26
CA ARG A 194 0.87 -12.37 -3.01
C ARG A 194 0.90 -11.78 -4.41
N ALA A 195 1.11 -10.47 -4.55
CA ALA A 195 1.13 -9.81 -5.85
C ALA A 195 2.22 -10.36 -6.79
N LEU A 196 3.43 -10.59 -6.26
CA LEU A 196 4.53 -11.22 -6.99
C LEU A 196 4.19 -12.63 -7.45
N ARG A 197 3.49 -13.41 -6.62
CA ARG A 197 3.15 -14.81 -6.92
C ARG A 197 1.97 -14.94 -7.88
N THR A 198 0.92 -14.15 -7.70
CA THR A 198 -0.36 -14.36 -8.39
C THR A 198 -0.56 -13.46 -9.60
N LYS A 199 -0.06 -12.22 -9.57
CA LYS A 199 -0.31 -11.22 -10.62
C LYS A 199 0.93 -10.94 -11.47
N TYR A 200 2.10 -10.87 -10.86
CA TYR A 200 3.33 -10.40 -11.50
C TYR A 200 4.42 -11.47 -11.61
N SER A 201 4.05 -12.76 -11.59
CA SER A 201 5.02 -13.87 -11.58
C SER A 201 5.92 -13.90 -12.81
N ALA A 202 5.42 -13.43 -13.95
CA ALA A 202 6.17 -13.32 -15.21
C ALA A 202 6.95 -12.00 -15.35
N VAL A 203 6.74 -11.02 -14.45
CA VAL A 203 7.45 -9.74 -14.51
C VAL A 203 8.88 -9.93 -14.03
N GLU A 204 9.83 -9.34 -14.76
CA GLU A 204 11.26 -9.40 -14.45
C GLU A 204 11.55 -8.97 -13.00
N GLY A 205 12.41 -9.72 -12.32
CA GLY A 205 12.79 -9.49 -10.93
C GLY A 205 11.78 -10.00 -9.88
N SER A 206 10.57 -10.39 -10.27
CA SER A 206 9.55 -10.88 -9.33
C SER A 206 9.97 -12.14 -8.58
N ALA A 207 10.52 -13.14 -9.28
CA ALA A 207 10.90 -14.41 -8.68
C ALA A 207 12.04 -14.24 -7.64
N GLU A 208 13.03 -13.40 -7.95
CA GLU A 208 14.14 -13.11 -7.06
C GLU A 208 13.67 -12.36 -5.81
N LEU A 209 12.90 -11.27 -5.99
CA LEU A 209 12.35 -10.50 -4.90
C LEU A 209 11.43 -11.34 -4.00
N TYR A 210 10.58 -12.18 -4.59
CA TYR A 210 9.70 -13.09 -3.88
C TYR A 210 10.49 -14.05 -2.99
N THR A 211 11.50 -14.71 -3.55
CA THR A 211 12.32 -15.70 -2.86
C THR A 211 13.08 -15.06 -1.70
N GLN A 212 13.74 -13.93 -1.94
CA GLN A 212 14.50 -13.22 -0.90
C GLN A 212 13.58 -12.73 0.21
N LEU A 213 12.49 -12.05 -0.14
CA LEU A 213 11.57 -11.46 0.83
C LEU A 213 10.93 -12.54 1.72
N ARG A 214 10.45 -13.63 1.13
CA ARG A 214 9.85 -14.75 1.86
C ARG A 214 10.84 -15.34 2.85
N ASN A 215 12.06 -15.62 2.40
CA ASN A 215 13.10 -16.21 3.25
C ASN A 215 13.47 -15.30 4.43
N ASP A 216 13.63 -14.01 4.20
CA ASP A 216 13.99 -13.04 5.24
C ASP A 216 12.89 -12.92 6.31
N LEU A 217 11.62 -12.86 5.90
CA LEU A 217 10.49 -12.82 6.83
C LEU A 217 10.39 -14.08 7.69
N ILE A 218 10.47 -15.26 7.06
CA ILE A 218 10.39 -16.55 7.78
C ILE A 218 11.54 -16.68 8.78
N LYS A 219 12.78 -16.42 8.34
CA LYS A 219 13.96 -16.50 9.20
C LYS A 219 13.85 -15.55 10.38
N ASN A 220 13.48 -14.28 10.13
CA ASN A 220 13.40 -13.29 11.17
C ASN A 220 12.32 -13.61 12.21
N ILE A 221 11.09 -13.87 11.76
CA ILE A 221 9.96 -14.12 12.66
C ILE A 221 10.16 -15.42 13.43
N ALA A 222 10.70 -16.48 12.81
CA ALA A 222 11.00 -17.71 13.51
C ALA A 222 12.11 -17.53 14.56
N SER A 223 13.17 -16.78 14.24
CA SER A 223 14.23 -16.45 15.19
C SER A 223 13.67 -15.68 16.38
N GLU A 224 12.85 -14.66 16.11
CA GLU A 224 12.33 -13.79 17.15
C GLU A 224 11.26 -14.47 18.03
N TYR A 225 10.45 -15.34 17.43
CA TYR A 225 9.54 -16.20 18.17
C TYR A 225 10.31 -17.17 19.08
N ARG A 226 11.40 -17.80 18.61
CA ARG A 226 12.24 -18.66 19.48
C ARG A 226 12.82 -17.89 20.66
N ARG A 227 13.31 -16.65 20.42
CA ARG A 227 13.90 -15.80 21.45
C ARG A 227 12.89 -15.30 22.48
N THR A 228 11.68 -14.95 22.06
CA THR A 228 10.72 -14.21 22.89
C THR A 228 9.45 -14.97 23.24
N GLN A 229 9.18 -16.09 22.57
CA GLN A 229 7.93 -16.86 22.62
C GLN A 229 6.69 -16.01 22.27
N LYS A 230 6.87 -14.95 21.47
CA LYS A 230 5.82 -14.00 21.09
C LYS A 230 5.90 -13.64 19.61
N LEU A 231 4.74 -13.38 19.03
CA LEU A 231 4.62 -12.63 17.78
C LEU A 231 4.42 -11.15 18.10
N TRP A 232 4.98 -10.28 17.26
CA TRP A 232 4.98 -8.84 17.45
C TRP A 232 4.23 -8.14 16.33
N GLU A 233 3.75 -6.94 16.63
CA GLU A 233 2.98 -6.10 15.72
C GLU A 233 3.77 -5.67 14.48
N ASN A 234 5.03 -5.28 14.69
CA ASN A 234 6.00 -4.96 13.65
C ASN A 234 7.43 -5.35 14.09
N TYR A 235 8.40 -5.23 13.18
CA TYR A 235 9.79 -5.64 13.42
C TYR A 235 10.79 -4.54 13.01
N HIS A 236 11.88 -4.44 13.77
CA HIS A 236 12.90 -3.42 13.59
C HIS A 236 13.73 -3.68 12.32
N PRO A 237 13.91 -2.70 11.42
CA PRO A 237 14.52 -2.91 10.10
C PRO A 237 16.05 -3.08 10.12
N THR A 238 16.70 -2.98 11.27
CA THR A 238 18.16 -3.16 11.39
C THR A 238 18.54 -4.37 12.25
N THR A 239 17.70 -4.74 13.21
CA THR A 239 18.00 -5.83 14.16
C THR A 239 17.08 -7.02 13.99
N GLY A 240 15.97 -6.87 13.26
CA GLY A 240 14.95 -7.90 13.15
C GLY A 240 14.09 -8.09 14.41
N HIS A 241 14.42 -7.42 15.51
CA HIS A 241 13.71 -7.58 16.78
C HIS A 241 12.26 -7.10 16.68
N GLY A 242 11.36 -7.80 17.37
CA GLY A 242 9.96 -7.43 17.50
C GLY A 242 9.77 -6.11 18.25
N GLN A 243 8.80 -5.33 17.82
CA GLN A 243 8.46 -4.02 18.35
C GLN A 243 6.93 -3.83 18.42
N GLY A 244 6.49 -2.85 19.21
CA GLY A 244 5.06 -2.56 19.41
C GLY A 244 4.38 -3.56 20.33
N THR A 245 3.11 -3.84 20.06
CA THR A 245 2.28 -4.72 20.88
C THR A 245 2.73 -6.18 20.79
N ALA A 246 2.73 -6.90 21.92
CA ALA A 246 2.92 -8.36 21.97
C ALA A 246 2.19 -9.00 23.17
N PRO A 247 1.60 -10.20 23.02
CA PRO A 247 1.52 -10.98 21.78
C PRO A 247 0.59 -10.34 20.74
N PHE A 248 1.02 -10.34 19.49
CA PHE A 248 0.23 -9.85 18.36
C PHE A 248 -0.05 -10.99 17.38
N THR A 249 -1.04 -11.81 17.72
CA THR A 249 -1.61 -12.82 16.81
C THR A 249 -2.65 -12.19 15.87
N GLY A 250 -2.46 -10.92 15.49
CA GLY A 250 -3.19 -10.24 14.42
C GLY A 250 -2.60 -10.61 13.06
N TRP A 251 -2.38 -9.62 12.18
CA TRP A 251 -1.83 -9.88 10.84
C TRP A 251 -0.45 -10.55 10.82
N THR A 252 0.29 -10.57 11.92
CA THR A 252 1.59 -11.27 11.97
C THR A 252 1.41 -12.78 11.79
N THR A 253 0.21 -13.33 12.05
CA THR A 253 -0.14 -14.73 11.74
C THR A 253 -0.14 -15.05 10.25
N LEU A 254 -0.17 -14.04 9.35
CA LEU A 254 0.01 -14.24 7.91
C LEU A 254 1.34 -14.91 7.57
N ILE A 255 2.32 -14.94 8.50
CA ILE A 255 3.54 -15.73 8.32
C ILE A 255 3.26 -17.22 8.07
N ILE A 256 2.15 -17.76 8.59
CA ILE A 256 1.72 -19.14 8.35
C ILE A 256 1.39 -19.33 6.87
N LEU A 257 0.59 -18.42 6.30
CA LEU A 257 0.26 -18.43 4.88
C LEU A 257 1.49 -18.21 3.99
N ILE A 258 2.40 -17.34 4.40
CA ILE A 258 3.69 -17.14 3.71
C ILE A 258 4.50 -18.44 3.69
N MET A 259 4.58 -19.16 4.80
CA MET A 259 5.29 -20.45 4.88
C MET A 259 4.61 -21.52 4.01
N ALA A 260 3.27 -21.56 3.99
CA ALA A 260 2.51 -22.49 3.15
C ALA A 260 2.48 -22.10 1.65
N GLU A 261 2.93 -20.88 1.32
CA GLU A 261 2.80 -20.28 -0.03
C GLU A 261 1.34 -20.19 -0.51
N GLU A 262 0.43 -20.02 0.44
CA GLU A 262 -1.01 -19.86 0.20
C GLU A 262 -1.35 -18.36 0.15
N TYR A 263 -1.70 -17.87 -1.04
CA TYR A 263 -2.04 -16.46 -1.26
C TYR A 263 -3.48 -16.33 -1.75
N ILE A 264 -4.33 -15.81 -0.87
CA ILE A 264 -5.74 -15.46 -1.12
C ILE A 264 -5.81 -13.98 -1.49
#